data_AF-A0A352RTJ8-F1
#
_entry.id   AF-A0A352RTJ8-F1
#
_cell.length_a   1.000
_cell.length_b   1.000
_cell.length_c   1.000
_cell.angle_alpha   90.00
_cell.angle_beta   90.00
_cell.angle_gamma   90.00
#
_symmetry.space_group_name_H-M   'P 1'
#
loop_
_entity.id
_entity.type
_entity.pdbx_description
1 polymer ?
#
loop_
_entity_poly.entity_id
_entity_poly.type
_entity_poly.pdbx_seq_one_letter_code
_entity_poly.pdbx_strand_id
1 'polypeptide(L)'
;SHTINATLYKKLPFDPIQDFTPITLVATVPSVLVARPNLPANNIPELIRLAKSEPGKLNFGIGAVGSSVHLAGDMFKMMTGTYIVNIPYKGTTPAITDLLA
;
A
#
# COMPACT_ATOMS: atom_id res chain seq x y z
N SER A 1 11.79 0.52 1.39
CA SER A 1 12.48 0.67 0.07
C SER A 1 13.42 1.85 0.18
N HIS A 2 14.68 1.78 -0.27
CA HIS A 2 15.64 2.88 -0.04
C HIS A 2 15.18 4.22 -0.66
N THR A 3 14.50 4.18 -1.81
CA THR A 3 13.93 5.37 -2.46
C THR A 3 12.68 5.91 -1.79
N ILE A 4 11.73 5.06 -1.39
CA ILE A 4 10.49 5.49 -0.70
C ILE A 4 10.80 5.95 0.73
N ASN A 5 11.75 5.32 1.40
CA ASN A 5 12.12 5.69 2.77
C ASN A 5 12.61 7.15 2.85
N ALA A 6 13.23 7.67 1.78
CA ALA A 6 13.70 9.05 1.72
C ALA A 6 12.58 10.08 1.72
N THR A 7 11.37 9.72 1.29
CA THR A 7 10.21 10.61 1.36
C THR A 7 9.47 10.51 2.71
N LEU A 8 9.71 9.45 3.47
CA LEU A 8 9.03 9.18 4.75
C LEU A 8 9.83 9.61 5.98
N TYR A 9 11.16 9.44 5.95
CA TYR A 9 12.03 9.70 7.09
C TYR A 9 12.87 10.95 6.86
N LYS A 10 12.79 11.92 7.79
CA LYS A 10 13.57 13.16 7.73
C LYS A 10 15.09 12.95 7.83
N LYS A 11 15.51 11.84 8.46
CA LYS A 11 16.92 11.46 8.61
C LYS A 11 17.07 10.00 8.25
N LEU A 12 17.91 9.72 7.27
CA LEU A 12 18.34 8.39 6.89
C LEU A 12 19.84 8.24 7.17
N PRO A 13 20.33 7.02 7.42
CA PRO A 13 21.76 6.76 7.58
C PRO A 13 22.52 6.72 6.23
N PHE A 14 21.87 7.09 5.12
CA PHE A 14 22.42 7.13 3.77
C PHE A 14 21.68 8.16 2.91
N ASP A 15 22.32 8.64 1.85
CA ASP A 15 21.70 9.40 0.75
C ASP A 15 21.25 8.44 -0.36
N PRO A 16 19.95 8.40 -0.72
CA PRO A 16 19.41 7.45 -1.69
C PRO A 16 19.89 7.68 -3.13
N ILE A 17 20.54 8.82 -3.42
CA ILE A 17 21.06 9.19 -4.75
C ILE A 17 22.60 9.14 -4.77
N GLN A 18 23.26 9.76 -3.79
CA GLN A 18 24.73 9.90 -3.79
C GLN A 18 25.45 8.62 -3.38
N ASP A 19 24.86 7.80 -2.51
CA ASP A 19 25.51 6.60 -1.97
C ASP A 19 25.28 5.34 -2.84
N PHE A 20 24.54 5.46 -3.95
CA PHE A 20 24.19 4.34 -4.83
C PHE A 20 24.47 4.66 -6.30
N THR A 21 25.22 3.79 -6.98
CA THR A 21 25.38 3.85 -8.44
C THR A 21 24.24 3.07 -9.13
N PRO A 22 23.31 3.73 -9.84
CA PRO A 22 22.25 3.02 -10.55
C PRO A 22 22.84 2.23 -11.74
N ILE A 23 22.47 0.96 -11.86
CA ILE A 23 22.95 0.09 -12.95
C ILE A 23 21.93 0.03 -14.09
N THR A 24 20.72 -0.48 -13.82
CA THR A 24 19.63 -0.57 -14.80
C THR A 24 18.28 -0.81 -14.12
N LEU A 25 17.18 -0.52 -14.82
CA LEU A 25 15.83 -0.92 -14.43
C LEU A 25 15.61 -2.40 -14.79
N VAL A 26 15.44 -3.26 -13.79
CA VAL A 26 15.24 -4.70 -14.00
C VAL A 26 13.81 -5.03 -14.40
N ALA A 27 12.82 -4.42 -13.74
CA ALA A 27 11.40 -4.68 -13.99
C ALA A 27 10.50 -3.57 -13.44
N THR A 28 9.30 -3.49 -13.99
CA THR A 28 8.18 -2.70 -13.44
C THR A 28 7.06 -3.67 -13.07
N VAL A 29 6.54 -3.56 -11.86
CA VAL A 29 5.45 -4.40 -11.36
C VAL A 29 4.28 -3.51 -10.97
N PRO A 30 3.09 -3.67 -11.58
CA PRO A 30 1.91 -2.92 -11.17
C PRO A 30 1.42 -3.37 -9.80
N SER A 31 0.81 -2.44 -9.05
CA SER A 31 0.08 -2.79 -7.83
C SER A 31 -1.36 -3.15 -8.18
N VAL A 32 -1.89 -4.19 -7.52
CA VAL A 32 -3.27 -4.65 -7.72
C VAL A 32 -4.02 -4.53 -6.40
N LEU A 33 -5.23 -3.99 -6.44
CA LEU A 33 -6.14 -3.95 -5.30
C LEU A 33 -6.96 -5.24 -5.29
N VAL A 34 -6.85 -6.01 -4.20
CA VAL A 34 -7.54 -7.28 -4.02
C VAL A 34 -8.35 -7.22 -2.74
N ALA A 35 -9.56 -7.76 -2.76
CA ALA A 35 -10.45 -7.85 -1.61
C ALA A 35 -10.91 -9.29 -1.41
N ARG A 36 -11.30 -9.62 -0.17
CA ARG A 36 -11.93 -10.89 0.15
C ARG A 36 -13.27 -11.04 -0.59
N PRO A 37 -13.66 -12.25 -1.05
CA PRO A 37 -14.85 -12.45 -1.88
C PRO A 37 -16.18 -12.02 -1.23
N ASN A 38 -16.24 -12.01 0.11
CA ASN A 38 -17.44 -11.65 0.86
C ASN A 38 -17.52 -10.16 1.23
N LEU A 39 -16.57 -9.33 0.77
CA LEU A 39 -16.69 -7.88 0.94
C LEU A 39 -17.88 -7.37 0.09
N PRO A 40 -18.78 -6.53 0.64
CA PRO A 40 -19.95 -6.04 -0.11
C PRO A 40 -19.58 -4.93 -1.11
N ALA A 41 -18.61 -5.21 -1.98
CA ALA A 41 -18.16 -4.36 -3.07
C ALA A 41 -17.52 -5.21 -4.17
N ASN A 42 -18.09 -5.17 -5.38
CA ASN A 42 -17.64 -5.95 -6.54
C ASN A 42 -16.86 -5.11 -7.57
N ASN A 43 -16.74 -3.81 -7.33
CA ASN A 43 -16.01 -2.89 -8.19
C ASN A 43 -15.46 -1.70 -7.38
N ILE A 44 -14.59 -0.92 -8.01
CA ILE A 44 -13.94 0.24 -7.38
C ILE A 44 -14.95 1.30 -6.89
N PRO A 45 -15.97 1.72 -7.68
CA PRO A 45 -16.99 2.64 -7.19
C PRO A 45 -17.74 2.15 -5.94
N GLU A 46 -18.11 0.87 -5.90
CA GLU A 46 -18.73 0.24 -4.74
C GLU A 46 -17.81 0.24 -3.53
N LEU A 47 -16.53 -0.09 -3.72
CA LEU A 47 -15.53 -0.07 -2.66
C LEU A 47 -15.36 1.34 -2.08
N ILE A 48 -15.26 2.36 -2.95
CA ILE A 48 -15.14 3.76 -2.51
C ILE A 48 -16.38 4.18 -1.72
N ARG A 49 -17.58 3.83 -2.21
CA ARG A 49 -18.83 4.12 -1.51
C ARG A 49 -18.89 3.46 -0.14
N LEU A 50 -18.53 2.17 -0.06
CA LEU A 50 -18.47 1.42 1.19
C LEU A 50 -17.46 2.03 2.18
N ALA A 51 -16.25 2.36 1.70
CA ALA A 51 -15.22 2.99 2.51
C ALA A 51 -15.61 4.38 3.03
N LYS A 52 -16.46 5.11 2.29
CA LYS A 52 -17.00 6.41 2.70
C LYS A 52 -18.19 6.31 3.65
N SER A 53 -19.06 5.30 3.48
CA SER A 53 -20.19 5.08 4.40
C SER A 53 -19.73 4.61 5.77
N GLU A 54 -18.59 3.91 5.83
CA GLU A 54 -18.04 3.35 7.06
C GLU A 54 -16.54 3.69 7.25
N PRO A 55 -16.20 4.98 7.49
CA PRO A 55 -14.80 5.40 7.63
C PRO A 55 -14.08 4.61 8.72
N GLY A 56 -12.93 4.02 8.38
CA GLY A 56 -12.06 3.31 9.32
C GLY A 56 -12.49 1.88 9.65
N LYS A 57 -13.56 1.37 9.03
CA LYS A 57 -14.00 -0.04 9.18
C LYS A 57 -13.29 -0.99 8.23
N LEU A 58 -12.76 -0.47 7.11
CA LEU A 58 -11.97 -1.26 6.16
C LEU A 58 -10.49 -1.19 6.50
N ASN A 59 -9.80 -2.29 6.19
CA ASN A 59 -8.36 -2.46 6.39
C ASN A 59 -7.65 -2.73 5.07
N PHE A 60 -6.46 -2.17 4.88
CA PHE A 60 -5.50 -2.53 3.85
C PHE A 60 -4.33 -3.29 4.48
N GLY A 61 -4.10 -4.52 4.02
CA GLY A 61 -2.87 -5.25 4.34
C GLY A 61 -1.70 -4.69 3.54
N ILE A 62 -0.68 -4.18 4.22
CA ILE A 62 0.53 -3.64 3.58
C ILE A 62 1.74 -4.51 3.95
N GLY A 63 2.65 -4.72 3.00
CA GLY A 63 3.83 -5.57 3.25
C GLY A 63 4.89 -4.96 4.19
N ALA A 64 4.81 -3.64 4.46
CA ALA A 64 5.53 -2.89 5.49
C ALA A 64 5.21 -1.39 5.33
N VAL A 65 5.41 -0.60 6.39
CA VAL A 65 5.43 0.88 6.29
C VAL A 65 6.59 1.29 5.37
N GLY A 66 6.29 2.08 4.34
CA GLY A 66 7.27 2.48 3.32
C GLY A 66 7.55 1.43 2.23
N SER A 67 6.70 0.41 2.11
CA SER A 67 6.65 -0.45 0.92
C SER A 67 5.96 0.25 -0.26
N SER A 68 6.14 -0.28 -1.48
CA SER A 68 5.43 0.20 -2.67
C SER A 68 3.90 0.08 -2.52
N VAL A 69 3.42 -1.02 -1.95
CA VAL A 69 1.98 -1.24 -1.69
C VAL A 69 1.44 -0.26 -0.65
N HIS A 70 2.22 0.09 0.37
CA HIS A 70 1.83 1.13 1.32
C HIS A 70 1.59 2.47 0.62
N LEU A 71 2.53 2.89 -0.22
CA LEU A 71 2.40 4.13 -0.98
C LEU A 71 1.22 4.09 -1.96
N ALA A 72 1.01 2.98 -2.66
CA ALA A 72 -0.13 2.80 -3.56
C ALA A 72 -1.48 2.89 -2.82
N GLY A 73 -1.59 2.26 -1.64
CA GLY A 73 -2.78 2.32 -0.80
C GLY A 73 -3.06 3.73 -0.26
N ASP A 74 -2.02 4.45 0.18
CA ASP A 74 -2.14 5.83 0.64
C ASP A 74 -2.54 6.77 -0.51
N MET A 75 -1.96 6.60 -1.69
CA MET A 75 -2.35 7.35 -2.90
C MET A 75 -3.83 7.10 -3.25
N PHE A 76 -4.30 5.85 -3.18
CA PHE A 76 -5.73 5.54 -3.38
C PHE A 76 -6.62 6.28 -2.38
N LYS A 77 -6.27 6.27 -1.08
CA LYS A 77 -7.03 6.97 -0.04
C LYS A 77 -7.09 8.48 -0.29
N MET A 78 -5.96 9.09 -0.67
CA MET A 78 -5.89 10.51 -1.01
C MET A 78 -6.75 10.87 -2.22
N MET A 79 -6.64 10.10 -3.31
CA MET A 79 -7.39 10.36 -4.56
C MET A 79 -8.91 10.18 -4.38
N THR A 80 -9.32 9.25 -3.51
CA THR A 80 -10.72 8.90 -3.32
C THR A 80 -11.37 9.64 -2.15
N GLY A 81 -10.58 10.24 -1.26
CA GLY A 81 -11.05 10.83 -0.01
C GLY A 81 -11.64 9.78 0.94
N THR A 82 -11.06 8.58 0.97
CA THR A 82 -11.50 7.46 1.84
C THR A 82 -10.59 7.35 3.07
N TYR A 83 -11.15 6.84 4.17
CA TYR A 83 -10.38 6.52 5.37
C TYR A 83 -10.38 5.00 5.58
N ILE A 84 -9.25 4.37 5.24
CA ILE A 84 -9.01 2.92 5.32
C ILE A 84 -7.74 2.72 6.15
N VAL A 85 -7.77 1.80 7.12
CA VAL A 85 -6.69 1.59 8.09
C VAL A 85 -5.61 0.70 7.47
N ASN A 86 -4.35 1.11 7.57
CA ASN A 86 -3.23 0.28 7.12
C ASN A 86 -2.82 -0.72 8.22
N ILE A 87 -2.78 -2.02 7.88
CA ILE A 87 -2.33 -3.11 8.76
C ILE A 87 -0.99 -3.63 8.23
N PRO A 88 0.13 -3.40 8.94
CA PRO A 88 1.44 -3.81 8.47
C PRO A 88 1.72 -5.30 8.73
N TYR A 89 2.18 -5.98 7.69
CA TYR A 89 2.68 -7.34 7.71
C TYR A 89 4.20 -7.36 7.51
N LYS A 90 4.84 -8.52 7.73
CA LYS A 90 6.26 -8.76 7.41
C LYS A 90 6.40 -9.30 5.97
N GLY A 91 5.95 -8.52 5.00
CA GLY A 91 5.86 -8.90 3.58
C GLY A 91 4.43 -9.11 3.08
N THR A 92 4.25 -9.17 1.76
CA THR A 92 2.92 -9.27 1.13
C THR A 92 2.31 -10.66 1.26
N THR A 93 3.11 -11.72 1.28
CA THR A 93 2.63 -13.11 1.41
C THR A 93 1.73 -13.32 2.64
N PRO A 94 2.16 -12.97 3.87
CA PRO A 94 1.27 -13.11 5.03
C PRO A 94 0.02 -12.21 4.95
N ALA A 95 0.10 -11.06 4.29
CA ALA A 95 -1.08 -10.21 4.07
C ALA A 95 -2.13 -10.89 3.16
N ILE A 96 -1.68 -11.65 2.16
CA ILE A 96 -2.56 -12.44 1.28
C ILE A 96 -3.17 -13.61 2.06
N THR A 97 -2.41 -14.28 2.91
CA THR A 97 -2.94 -15.36 3.76
C THR A 97 -4.09 -14.87 4.63
N ASP A 98 -3.92 -13.74 5.32
CA ASP A 98 -4.97 -13.17 6.17
C ASP A 98 -6.16 -12.62 5.38
N LEU A 99 -5.96 -12.22 4.12
CA LEU A 99 -7.05 -11.81 3.23
C LEU A 99 -7.94 -12.99 2.83
N LEU A 100 -7.36 -14.19 2.74
CA LEU A 100 -8.03 -15.41 2.29
C LEU A 100 -8.66 -16.22 3.43
N ALA A 101 -8.25 -15.98 4.67
CA ALA A 101 -8.79 -16.62 5.87
C ALA A 101 -10.22 -16.12 6.19
#